data_AF-A0A4R2CBG6-F1
#
_entry.id   AF-A0A4R2CBG6-F1
#
_cell.length_a   1.000
_cell.length_b   1.000
_cell.length_c   1.000
_cell.angle_alpha   90.00
_cell.angle_beta   90.00
_cell.angle_gamma   90.00
#
_symmetry.space_group_name_H-M   'P 1'
#
loop_
_entity.id
_entity.type
_entity.pdbx_description
1 polymer ?
#
loop_
_entity_poly.entity_id
_entity_poly.type
_entity_poly.pdbx_seq_one_letter_code
_entity_poly.pdbx_strand_id
1 'polypeptide(L)'
;MAGFDAAIGCARLAQTGIALRWETVRRPEPLRYEALGDGYTDKIDATYDWLETTADFEALLHVGHVALATALSWMAFRGLPSFRDRPRLTRWFDAFERRPSMQATPLSGETHD
;
A
#
# COMPACT_ATOMS: atom_id res chain seq x y z
N MET A 1 -11.68 18.55 1.47
CA MET A 1 -11.79 17.41 0.53
C MET A 1 -10.57 16.48 0.54
N ALA A 2 -9.36 16.94 0.90
CA ALA A 2 -8.14 16.13 0.94
C ALA A 2 -8.21 14.80 1.75
N GLY A 3 -8.98 14.75 2.84
CA GLY A 3 -9.10 13.54 3.67
C GLY A 3 -9.82 12.36 3.00
N PHE A 4 -10.60 12.59 1.95
CA PHE A 4 -11.36 11.55 1.25
C PHE A 4 -10.51 10.79 0.22
N ASP A 5 -9.58 11.49 -0.43
CA ASP A 5 -8.73 10.92 -1.48
C ASP A 5 -7.73 9.90 -0.91
N ALA A 6 -7.04 10.25 0.18
CA ALA A 6 -6.12 9.31 0.86
C ALA A 6 -6.85 8.04 1.37
N ALA A 7 -8.10 8.18 1.84
CA ALA A 7 -8.91 7.07 2.32
C ALA A 7 -9.36 6.12 1.19
N ILE A 8 -9.71 6.66 0.01
CA ILE A 8 -10.03 5.83 -1.17
C ILE A 8 -8.78 5.07 -1.64
N GLY A 9 -7.64 5.75 -1.70
CA GLY A 9 -6.38 5.14 -2.14
C GLY A 9 -5.94 3.98 -1.25
N CYS A 10 -5.96 4.15 0.08
CA CYS A 10 -5.51 3.10 1.01
C CYS A 10 -6.41 1.85 0.98
N ALA A 11 -7.73 2.02 0.87
CA ALA A 11 -8.67 0.90 0.82
C ALA A 11 -8.46 0.05 -0.45
N ARG A 12 -8.30 0.69 -1.61
CA ARG A 12 -8.00 0.00 -2.87
C ARG A 12 -6.67 -0.72 -2.82
N LEU A 13 -5.65 -0.08 -2.24
CA LEU A 13 -4.31 -0.64 -2.14
C LEU A 13 -4.29 -1.92 -1.31
N ALA A 14 -4.85 -1.87 -0.10
CA ALA A 14 -4.90 -3.03 0.80
C ALA A 14 -5.67 -4.20 0.17
N GLN A 15 -6.86 -3.93 -0.41
CA GLN A 15 -7.67 -4.98 -1.03
C GLN A 15 -6.96 -5.63 -2.23
N THR A 16 -6.32 -4.82 -3.08
CA THR A 16 -5.63 -5.32 -4.27
C THR A 16 -4.35 -6.07 -3.90
N GLY A 17 -3.60 -5.59 -2.91
CA GLY A 17 -2.41 -6.27 -2.40
C GLY A 17 -2.71 -7.63 -1.77
N ILE A 18 -3.81 -7.75 -1.02
CA ILE A 18 -4.28 -9.05 -0.49
C ILE A 18 -4.62 -9.99 -1.62
N ALA A 19 -5.35 -9.52 -2.64
CA ALA A 19 -5.71 -10.34 -3.79
C ALA A 19 -4.48 -10.82 -4.58
N LEU A 20 -3.50 -9.93 -4.81
CA LEU A 20 -2.24 -10.28 -5.45
C LEU A 20 -1.50 -11.35 -4.64
N ARG A 21 -1.34 -11.17 -3.33
CA ARG A 21 -0.67 -12.15 -2.46
C ARG A 21 -1.41 -13.49 -2.44
N TRP A 22 -2.73 -13.47 -2.49
CA TRP A 22 -3.50 -14.71 -2.59
C TRP A 22 -3.18 -15.44 -3.89
N GLU A 23 -3.19 -14.73 -5.02
CA GLU A 23 -2.90 -15.29 -6.34
C GLU A 23 -1.46 -15.82 -6.46
N THR A 24 -0.47 -15.09 -5.93
CA THR A 24 0.96 -15.40 -6.17
C THR A 24 1.65 -16.16 -5.04
N VAL A 25 1.08 -16.21 -3.84
CA VAL A 25 1.70 -16.89 -2.68
C VAL A 25 0.82 -18.02 -2.16
N ARG A 26 -0.49 -17.79 -1.99
CA ARG A 26 -1.36 -18.77 -1.32
C ARG A 26 -2.02 -19.77 -2.25
N ARG A 27 -2.39 -19.34 -3.45
CA ARG A 27 -3.08 -20.19 -4.42
C ARG A 27 -2.11 -21.30 -4.86
N PRO A 28 -2.55 -22.58 -4.94
CA PRO A 28 -1.71 -23.65 -5.45
C PRO A 28 -1.18 -23.33 -6.84
N GLU A 29 0.11 -23.57 -7.09
CA GLU A 29 0.79 -23.21 -8.35
C GLU A 29 -0.01 -23.58 -9.62
N PRO A 30 -0.59 -24.80 -9.75
CA PRO A 30 -1.31 -25.18 -10.96
C PRO A 30 -2.62 -24.42 -11.18
N LEU A 31 -3.11 -23.73 -10.15
CA LEU A 31 -4.34 -22.95 -10.20
C LEU A 31 -4.07 -21.46 -10.37
N ARG A 32 -2.80 -21.03 -10.37
CA ARG A 32 -2.44 -19.63 -10.56
C ARG A 32 -2.70 -19.21 -12.01
N TYR A 33 -3.18 -17.99 -12.17
CA TYR A 33 -3.43 -17.37 -13.46
C TYR A 33 -2.62 -16.08 -13.55
N GLU A 34 -1.51 -16.16 -14.27
CA GLU A 34 -0.51 -15.08 -14.41
C GLU A 34 -1.15 -13.74 -14.78
N ALA A 35 -2.02 -13.72 -15.79
CA ALA A 35 -2.67 -12.48 -16.25
C ALA A 35 -3.56 -11.82 -15.16
N LEU A 36 -4.06 -12.57 -14.18
CA LEU A 36 -4.76 -11.99 -13.04
C LEU A 36 -3.80 -11.36 -12.04
N GLY A 37 -2.64 -11.99 -11.80
CA GLY A 37 -1.55 -11.41 -11.02
C GLY A 37 -1.04 -10.11 -11.63
N ASP A 38 -0.81 -10.08 -12.95
CA ASP A 38 -0.43 -8.89 -13.70
C ASP A 38 -1.49 -7.79 -13.54
N GLY A 39 -2.77 -8.14 -13.73
CA GLY A 39 -3.87 -7.18 -13.58
C GLY A 39 -4.04 -6.63 -12.17
N TYR A 40 -3.61 -7.34 -11.11
CA TYR A 40 -3.55 -6.78 -9.75
C TYR A 40 -2.35 -5.85 -9.57
N THR A 41 -1.20 -6.21 -10.15
CA THR A 41 0.01 -5.38 -10.15
C THR A 41 -0.27 -4.04 -10.83
N ASP A 42 -0.86 -4.04 -12.02
CA ASP A 42 -1.24 -2.82 -12.75
C ASP A 42 -2.16 -1.90 -11.93
N LYS A 43 -3.12 -2.49 -11.20
CA LYS A 43 -4.03 -1.72 -10.32
C LYS A 43 -3.29 -1.09 -9.14
N ILE A 44 -2.31 -1.78 -8.58
CA ILE A 44 -1.46 -1.26 -7.50
C ILE A 44 -0.63 -0.09 -8.03
N ASP A 45 0.04 -0.27 -9.17
CA ASP A 45 0.84 0.78 -9.81
C ASP A 45 0.01 2.02 -10.16
N ALA A 46 -1.16 1.83 -10.79
CA ALA A 46 -2.07 2.93 -11.07
C ALA A 46 -2.54 3.66 -9.80
N THR A 47 -2.71 2.94 -8.69
CA THR A 47 -3.06 3.54 -7.39
C THR A 47 -1.90 4.37 -6.84
N TYR A 48 -0.66 3.91 -6.98
CA TYR A 48 0.52 4.68 -6.58
C TYR A 48 0.69 5.94 -7.41
N ASP A 49 0.50 5.86 -8.73
CA ASP A 49 0.62 7.01 -9.63
C ASP A 49 -0.47 8.06 -9.33
N TRP A 50 -1.68 7.60 -9.02
CA TRP A 50 -2.76 8.47 -8.59
C TRP A 50 -2.46 9.15 -7.24
N LEU A 51 -1.93 8.43 -6.26
CA LEU A 51 -1.52 9.00 -4.97
C LEU A 51 -0.38 10.01 -5.12
N GLU A 52 0.61 9.70 -5.96
CA GLU A 52 1.75 10.58 -6.24
C GLU A 52 1.32 11.94 -6.80
N THR A 53 0.21 11.98 -7.52
CA THR A 53 -0.31 13.21 -8.15
C THR A 53 -1.33 13.93 -7.28
N THR A 54 -2.27 13.20 -6.67
CA THR A 54 -3.46 13.78 -6.04
C THR A 54 -3.39 13.94 -4.53
N ALA A 55 -2.55 13.16 -3.84
CA ALA A 55 -2.52 13.21 -2.38
C ALA A 55 -1.92 14.52 -1.87
N ASP A 56 -2.60 15.12 -0.89
CA ASP A 56 -2.09 16.24 -0.12
C ASP A 56 -1.29 15.71 1.08
N PHE A 57 0.02 15.64 0.89
CA PHE A 57 0.98 15.16 1.89
C PHE A 57 1.37 16.22 2.93
N GLU A 58 1.06 17.50 2.67
CA GLU A 58 1.43 18.63 3.54
C GLU A 58 0.27 19.06 4.45
N ALA A 59 -0.94 18.54 4.21
CA ALA A 59 -2.10 18.74 5.08
C ALA A 59 -1.84 18.29 6.53
N LEU A 60 -2.61 18.87 7.46
CA LEU A 60 -2.63 18.41 8.84
C LEU A 60 -2.96 16.92 8.91
N LEU A 61 -2.20 16.20 9.75
CA LEU A 61 -2.35 14.77 9.94
C LEU A 61 -3.80 14.38 10.25
N HIS A 62 -4.36 13.47 9.47
CA HIS A 62 -5.70 12.94 9.66
C HIS A 62 -5.74 11.41 9.45
N VAL A 63 -6.89 10.79 9.73
CA VAL A 63 -7.06 9.33 9.65
C VAL A 63 -6.68 8.75 8.28
N GLY A 64 -6.95 9.45 7.17
CA GLY A 64 -6.56 9.00 5.83
C GLY A 64 -5.05 8.84 5.63
N HIS A 65 -4.22 9.69 6.26
CA HIS A 65 -2.77 9.57 6.21
C HIS A 65 -2.29 8.37 7.03
N VAL A 66 -2.88 8.14 8.20
CA VAL A 66 -2.56 6.98 9.03
C VAL A 66 -2.91 5.70 8.28
N ALA A 67 -4.10 5.63 7.69
CA ALA A 67 -4.54 4.48 6.90
C ALA A 67 -3.67 4.24 5.66
N LEU A 68 -3.25 5.31 4.97
CA LEU A 68 -2.32 5.20 3.84
C LEU A 68 -0.94 4.70 4.29
N ALA A 69 -0.37 5.26 5.36
CA ALA A 69 0.93 4.85 5.86
C ALA A 69 0.93 3.39 6.32
N THR A 70 -0.10 2.93 7.02
CA THR A 70 -0.19 1.52 7.43
C THR A 70 -0.36 0.58 6.23
N ALA A 71 -1.12 0.97 5.22
CA ALA A 71 -1.25 0.20 3.98
C ALA A 71 0.09 0.09 3.23
N LEU A 72 0.82 1.20 3.06
CA LEU A 72 2.15 1.20 2.41
C LEU A 72 3.18 0.39 3.19
N SER A 73 3.18 0.52 4.52
CA SER A 73 4.05 -0.28 5.38
C SER A 73 3.77 -1.78 5.21
N TRP A 74 2.49 -2.18 5.13
CA TRP A 74 2.12 -3.56 4.88
C TRP A 74 2.52 -4.05 3.48
N MET A 75 2.35 -3.24 2.44
CA MET A 75 2.80 -3.57 1.08
C MET A 75 4.31 -3.84 1.05
N ALA A 76 5.11 -2.96 1.67
CA ALA A 76 6.55 -3.11 1.77
C ALA A 76 6.95 -4.35 2.59
N PHE A 77 6.31 -4.56 3.74
CA PHE A 77 6.55 -5.72 4.60
C PHE A 77 6.26 -7.05 3.91
N ARG A 78 5.25 -7.11 3.04
CA ARG A 78 4.87 -8.32 2.29
C ARG A 78 5.63 -8.50 0.97
N GLY A 79 6.55 -7.60 0.62
CA GLY A 79 7.30 -7.67 -0.63
C GLY A 79 6.43 -7.54 -1.88
N LEU A 80 5.32 -6.80 -1.77
CA LEU A 80 4.42 -6.50 -2.89
C LEU A 80 5.02 -5.38 -3.76
N PRO A 81 4.43 -5.08 -4.95
CA PRO A 81 4.95 -4.07 -5.86
C PRO A 81 5.31 -2.76 -5.14
N SER A 82 6.49 -2.23 -5.46
CA SER A 82 7.11 -1.15 -4.72
C SER A 82 6.58 0.21 -5.16
N PHE A 83 6.21 1.05 -4.20
CA PHE A 83 5.89 2.46 -4.46
C PHE A 83 7.12 3.37 -4.55
N ARG A 84 8.33 2.84 -4.37
CA ARG A 84 9.55 3.62 -4.17
C ARG A 84 9.98 4.47 -5.37
N ASP A 85 9.46 4.16 -6.56
CA ASP A 85 9.70 4.96 -7.78
C ASP A 85 8.83 6.23 -7.87
N ARG A 86 7.99 6.49 -6.86
CA ARG A 86 7.12 7.68 -6.75
C ARG A 86 7.71 8.65 -5.71
N PRO A 87 8.42 9.72 -6.10
CA PRO A 87 9.26 10.48 -5.18
C PRO A 87 8.52 11.22 -4.07
N ARG A 88 7.33 11.80 -4.33
CA ARG A 88 6.56 12.51 -3.29
C ARG A 88 6.03 11.52 -2.26
N LEU A 89 5.41 10.44 -2.73
CA LEU A 89 4.88 9.36 -1.90
C LEU A 89 5.98 8.72 -1.06
N THR A 90 7.13 8.43 -1.67
CA THR A 90 8.31 7.86 -1.00
C THR A 90 8.83 8.77 0.10
N ARG A 91 9.09 10.05 -0.23
CA ARG A 91 9.57 11.03 0.75
C ARG A 91 8.60 11.20 1.91
N TRP A 92 7.32 11.29 1.61
CA TRP A 92 6.28 11.41 2.63
C TRP A 92 6.24 10.18 3.53
N PHE A 93 6.24 8.98 2.95
CA PHE A 93 6.23 7.74 3.71
C PHE A 93 7.47 7.59 4.60
N ASP A 94 8.66 7.89 4.08
CA ASP A 94 9.91 7.84 4.87
C ASP A 94 9.87 8.80 6.07
N ALA A 95 9.28 9.98 5.89
CA ALA A 95 9.08 10.92 6.99
C ALA A 95 8.03 10.40 7.98
N PHE A 96 6.95 9.80 7.48
CA PHE A 96 5.87 9.26 8.29
C PHE A 96 6.33 8.07 9.14
N GLU A 97 7.13 7.18 8.57
CA GLU A 97 7.65 5.99 9.23
C GLU A 97 8.54 6.33 10.44
N ARG A 98 9.24 7.47 10.42
CA ARG A 98 10.06 7.94 11.55
C ARG A 98 9.26 8.44 12.76
N ARG A 99 7.94 8.56 12.67
CA ARG A 99 7.11 9.03 13.78
C ARG A 99 7.15 8.02 14.95
N PRO A 100 7.20 8.47 16.22
CA PRO A 100 7.23 7.58 17.38
C PRO A 100 6.09 6.55 17.40
N SER A 101 4.89 6.94 16.95
CA SER A 101 3.74 6.04 16.85
C SER A 101 3.94 4.90 15.85
N MET A 102 4.62 5.14 14.73
CA MET A 102 4.90 4.11 13.72
C MET A 102 6.01 3.18 14.20
N GLN A 103 7.08 3.73 14.78
CA GLN A 103 8.20 2.96 15.34
C GLN A 103 7.77 2.07 16.51
N ALA A 104 6.73 2.47 17.25
CA ALA A 104 6.15 1.67 18.33
C ALA A 104 5.25 0.52 17.84
N THR A 105 4.93 0.44 16.53
CA THR A 105 4.03 -0.56 15.96
C THR A 105 4.65 -1.28 14.75
N PRO A 106 5.80 -1.97 14.91
CA PRO A 106 6.40 -2.70 13.80
C PRO A 106 5.51 -3.88 13.38
N LEU A 107 5.47 -4.14 12.07
CA LEU A 107 4.82 -5.33 11.52
C LEU A 107 5.71 -6.56 11.76
N SER A 108 5.08 -7.69 12.08
CA SER A 108 5.77 -8.96 12.28
C SER A 108 4.86 -10.14 11.96
N GLY A 109 5.47 -11.31 11.72
CA GLY A 109 4.77 -12.57 11.53
C GLY A 109 4.17 -12.81 10.14
N GLU A 110 3.69 -14.03 9.94
CA GLU A 110 2.95 -14.42 8.74
C GLU A 110 1.45 -14.27 8.97
N THR A 111 0.72 -14.01 7.89
CA THR A 111 -0.74 -14.02 7.97
C THR A 111 -1.19 -15.47 7.99
N HIS A 112 -1.73 -15.93 9.13
CA HIS A 112 -2.38 -17.23 9.27
C HIS A 112 -3.87 -17.04 8.95
N ASP A 113 -4.35 -17.70 7.89
CA ASP A 113 -5.76 -17.70 7.48
C ASP A 113 -6.40 -19.04 7.88
#